data_AF-Q9HBR7-F1
#
_entry.id   AF-Q9HBR7-F1
#
_cell.length_a   1.000
_cell.length_b   1.000
_cell.length_c   1.000
_cell.angle_alpha   90.00
_cell.angle_beta   90.00
_cell.angle_gamma   90.00
#
_symmetry.space_group_name_H-M   'P 1'
#
loop_
_entity.id
_entity.type
_entity.pdbx_description
1 polymer ?
#
loop_
_entity_poly.entity_id
_entity_poly.type
_entity_poly.pdbx_seq_one_letter_code
_entity_poly.pdbx_strand_id
1 'polypeptide(L)'
;MDQAITVGAPVIGLNDSGGARIQEGVESLAGYADIFLRNVTASGVIPQISLIMGPCAGGAVYSPALTDFTFMVKDTSYLFITGPDVVKSVTNEDVTQEELGGAKTHTTMSGVAHRAFENDVDALCNLRDFFNYLPLSSQDPAPVRECHDPSDRLVPELDTIVPLESTKAYNMVDIIHSVVDEREFFEIMPNYAKNIIVGFARMNGRTVGIVGNQPKVASGCLDINSSVKGARFVRFCDAFNIPLITFVDVPGFLPGKFLTEWGLGELPFPVRCPLYLEIFLQNSPRTCDFSMYSGCPEDRAV
;
A
#
# COMPACT_ATOMS: atom_id res chain seq x y z
N MET A 1 -12.45 4.51 -20.05
CA MET A 1 -11.09 4.95 -19.69
C MET A 1 -10.72 6.22 -20.40
N ASP A 2 -10.81 6.28 -21.73
CA ASP A 2 -10.44 7.47 -22.53
C ASP A 2 -11.16 8.76 -22.06
N GLN A 3 -12.46 8.69 -21.77
CA GLN A 3 -13.19 9.81 -21.18
C GLN A 3 -12.67 10.21 -19.79
N ALA A 4 -12.35 9.24 -18.93
CA ALA A 4 -11.86 9.49 -17.58
C ALA A 4 -10.49 10.20 -17.60
N ILE A 5 -9.61 9.79 -18.52
CA ILE A 5 -8.32 10.46 -18.76
C ILE A 5 -8.56 11.90 -19.25
N THR A 6 -9.53 12.09 -20.16
CA THR A 6 -9.84 13.41 -20.73
C THR A 6 -10.35 14.40 -19.67
N VAL A 7 -11.17 13.94 -18.72
CA VAL A 7 -11.76 14.79 -17.68
C VAL A 7 -10.97 14.81 -16.38
N GLY A 8 -9.91 14.00 -16.24
CA GLY A 8 -9.16 13.87 -15.00
C GLY A 8 -9.96 13.22 -13.87
N ALA A 9 -10.72 12.16 -14.18
CA ALA A 9 -11.50 11.43 -13.19
C ALA A 9 -10.90 10.03 -12.91
N PRO A 10 -10.97 9.53 -11.67
CA PRO A 10 -10.53 8.17 -11.35
C PRO A 10 -11.36 7.10 -12.08
N VAL A 11 -10.77 5.93 -12.26
CA VAL A 11 -11.44 4.75 -12.84
C VAL A 11 -11.50 3.63 -11.80
N ILE A 12 -12.70 3.09 -11.60
CA ILE A 12 -12.96 1.94 -10.74
C ILE A 12 -13.41 0.77 -11.61
N GLY A 13 -12.61 -0.30 -11.65
CA GLY A 13 -12.96 -1.57 -12.29
C GLY A 13 -13.60 -2.51 -11.28
N LEU A 14 -14.83 -2.96 -11.55
CA LEU A 14 -15.48 -4.03 -10.80
C LEU A 14 -15.35 -5.31 -11.63
N ASN A 15 -14.47 -6.20 -11.20
CA ASN A 15 -14.04 -7.34 -11.98
C ASN A 15 -14.73 -8.62 -11.50
N ASP A 16 -15.56 -9.17 -12.39
CA ASP A 16 -16.18 -10.49 -12.29
C ASP A 16 -16.22 -11.09 -13.70
N SER A 17 -15.16 -11.81 -14.08
CA SER A 17 -14.97 -12.35 -15.42
C SER A 17 -14.16 -13.65 -15.41
N GLY A 18 -14.73 -14.68 -16.02
CA GLY A 18 -14.04 -15.96 -16.28
C GLY A 18 -12.89 -15.88 -17.29
N GLY A 19 -12.60 -14.71 -17.88
CA GLY A 19 -11.47 -14.49 -18.77
C GLY A 19 -11.85 -14.17 -20.21
N ALA A 20 -11.02 -14.60 -21.17
CA ALA A 20 -11.22 -14.32 -22.59
C ALA A 20 -12.42 -15.06 -23.18
N ARG A 21 -13.15 -14.43 -24.09
CA ARG A 21 -14.21 -15.10 -24.84
C ARG A 21 -13.58 -15.93 -25.97
N ILE A 22 -13.40 -17.22 -25.72
CA ILE A 22 -12.69 -18.15 -26.61
C ILE A 22 -13.26 -18.15 -28.04
N GLN A 23 -14.57 -17.96 -28.18
CA GLN A 23 -15.26 -17.94 -29.46
C GLN A 23 -14.82 -16.78 -30.37
N GLU A 24 -14.34 -15.67 -29.79
CA GLU A 24 -13.85 -14.49 -30.52
C GLU A 24 -12.35 -14.57 -30.82
N GLY A 25 -11.67 -15.62 -30.32
CA GLY A 25 -10.26 -15.88 -30.62
C GLY A 25 -9.35 -14.67 -30.38
N VAL A 26 -8.67 -14.23 -31.44
CA VAL A 26 -7.65 -13.16 -31.38
C VAL A 26 -8.26 -11.79 -31.09
N GLU A 27 -9.52 -11.55 -31.45
CA GLU A 27 -10.19 -10.27 -31.18
C GLU A 27 -10.37 -10.03 -29.68
N SER A 28 -10.69 -11.10 -28.92
CA SER A 28 -10.75 -11.01 -27.45
C SER A 28 -9.40 -10.62 -26.84
N LEU A 29 -8.29 -11.08 -27.42
CA LEU A 29 -6.93 -10.73 -26.96
C LEU A 29 -6.55 -9.31 -27.35
N ALA A 30 -6.94 -8.85 -28.54
CA ALA A 30 -6.75 -7.47 -28.96
C ALA A 30 -7.48 -6.50 -28.01
N GLY A 31 -8.72 -6.83 -27.62
CA GLY A 31 -9.49 -6.06 -26.64
C GLY A 31 -8.79 -5.96 -25.27
N TYR A 32 -8.13 -7.03 -24.80
CA TYR A 32 -7.30 -6.98 -23.60
C TYR A 32 -6.11 -6.04 -23.75
N ALA A 33 -5.37 -6.15 -24.86
CA ALA A 33 -4.20 -5.31 -25.13
C ALA A 33 -4.57 -3.82 -25.16
N ASP A 34 -5.72 -3.49 -25.73
CA ASP A 34 -6.29 -2.14 -25.74
C ASP A 34 -6.54 -1.59 -24.33
N ILE A 35 -7.07 -2.41 -23.43
CA ILE A 35 -7.29 -2.04 -22.02
C ILE A 35 -5.95 -1.87 -21.30
N PHE A 36 -4.99 -2.77 -21.52
CA PHE A 36 -3.68 -2.70 -20.87
C PHE A 36 -2.91 -1.45 -21.27
N LEU A 37 -2.94 -1.08 -22.55
CA LEU A 37 -2.34 0.15 -23.02
C LEU A 37 -2.94 1.36 -22.29
N ARG A 38 -4.27 1.39 -22.15
CA ARG A 38 -4.98 2.46 -21.43
C ARG A 38 -4.59 2.54 -19.96
N ASN A 39 -4.44 1.40 -19.29
CA ASN A 39 -3.98 1.36 -17.90
C ASN A 39 -2.59 1.98 -17.74
N VAL A 40 -1.67 1.60 -18.64
CA VAL A 40 -0.30 2.14 -18.64
C VAL A 40 -0.30 3.64 -18.91
N THR A 41 -1.07 4.11 -19.89
CA THR A 41 -1.15 5.55 -20.19
C THR A 41 -1.82 6.38 -19.09
N ALA A 42 -2.71 5.77 -18.30
CA ALA A 42 -3.39 6.41 -17.18
C ALA A 42 -2.60 6.36 -15.86
N SER A 43 -1.55 5.54 -15.79
CA SER A 43 -0.76 5.34 -14.55
C SER A 43 -0.07 6.62 -14.13
N GLY A 44 -0.35 7.08 -12.90
CA GLY A 44 0.14 8.37 -12.37
C GLY A 44 -0.54 9.61 -12.96
N VAL A 45 -1.61 9.44 -13.76
CA VAL A 45 -2.42 10.56 -14.29
C VAL A 45 -3.76 10.62 -13.59
N ILE A 46 -4.46 9.49 -13.54
CA ILE A 46 -5.73 9.33 -12.82
C ILE A 46 -5.61 8.10 -11.91
N PRO A 47 -6.19 8.11 -10.70
CA PRO A 47 -6.18 6.93 -9.84
C PRO A 47 -6.98 5.79 -10.47
N GLN A 48 -6.39 4.60 -10.48
CA GLN A 48 -6.98 3.38 -11.02
C GLN A 48 -7.15 2.36 -9.90
N ILE A 49 -8.39 1.95 -9.64
CA ILE A 49 -8.72 1.01 -8.58
C ILE A 49 -9.44 -0.19 -9.17
N SER A 50 -8.97 -1.39 -8.85
CA SER A 50 -9.62 -2.64 -9.22
C SER A 50 -10.22 -3.31 -8.00
N LEU A 51 -11.50 -3.65 -8.05
CA LEU A 51 -12.19 -4.46 -7.05
C LEU A 51 -12.59 -5.79 -7.68
N ILE A 52 -11.99 -6.87 -7.21
CA ILE A 52 -12.26 -8.23 -7.67
C ILE A 52 -13.39 -8.80 -6.81
N MET A 53 -14.56 -9.00 -7.42
CA MET A 53 -15.79 -9.45 -6.76
C MET A 53 -16.25 -10.84 -7.25
N GLY A 54 -15.44 -11.49 -8.08
CA GLY A 54 -15.73 -12.79 -8.64
C GLY A 54 -14.50 -13.45 -9.26
N PRO A 55 -14.67 -14.43 -10.17
CA PRO A 55 -13.59 -14.94 -11.00
C PRO A 55 -12.80 -13.83 -11.69
N CYS A 56 -11.48 -13.96 -11.71
CA CYS A 56 -10.59 -13.20 -12.58
C CYS A 56 -9.46 -14.11 -13.06
N ALA A 57 -9.59 -14.68 -14.25
CA ALA A 57 -8.65 -15.69 -14.76
C ALA A 57 -7.99 -15.29 -16.08
N GLY A 58 -6.76 -15.75 -16.28
CA GLY A 58 -6.03 -15.59 -17.55
C GLY A 58 -5.72 -14.12 -17.85
N GLY A 59 -6.08 -13.67 -19.04
CA GLY A 59 -5.81 -12.29 -19.48
C GLY A 59 -6.44 -11.21 -18.59
N ALA A 60 -7.56 -11.52 -17.92
CA ALA A 60 -8.26 -10.55 -17.08
C ALA A 60 -7.42 -10.03 -15.91
N VAL A 61 -6.44 -10.82 -15.43
CA VAL A 61 -5.63 -10.47 -14.24
C VAL A 61 -4.60 -9.38 -14.50
N TYR A 62 -4.20 -9.18 -15.75
CA TYR A 62 -3.18 -8.19 -16.09
C TYR A 62 -3.67 -6.76 -15.94
N SER A 63 -4.97 -6.50 -16.14
CA SER A 63 -5.52 -5.15 -15.93
C SER A 63 -5.43 -4.76 -14.45
N PRO A 64 -5.98 -5.54 -13.49
CA PRO A 64 -5.80 -5.27 -12.05
C PRO A 64 -4.34 -5.22 -11.60
N ALA A 65 -3.45 -6.00 -12.21
CA ALA A 65 -2.02 -5.94 -11.89
C ALA A 65 -1.39 -4.58 -12.23
N LEU A 66 -1.90 -3.88 -13.25
CA LEU A 66 -1.43 -2.58 -13.71
C LEU A 66 -2.09 -1.38 -13.01
N THR A 67 -3.25 -1.59 -12.37
CA THR A 67 -3.92 -0.52 -11.60
C THR A 67 -3.20 -0.22 -10.28
N ASP A 68 -3.48 0.93 -9.67
CA ASP A 68 -2.77 1.38 -8.46
C ASP A 68 -3.09 0.51 -7.25
N PHE A 69 -4.40 0.24 -7.03
CA PHE A 69 -4.88 -0.59 -5.93
C PHE A 69 -5.78 -1.71 -6.44
N THR A 70 -5.63 -2.87 -5.81
CA THR A 70 -6.41 -4.08 -6.09
C THR A 70 -6.98 -4.59 -4.78
N PHE A 71 -8.30 -4.59 -4.67
CA PHE A 71 -9.04 -5.12 -3.53
C PHE A 71 -9.78 -6.38 -3.94
N MET A 72 -10.00 -7.29 -3.00
CA MET A 72 -10.67 -8.56 -3.24
C MET A 72 -11.79 -8.80 -2.22
N VAL A 73 -12.81 -9.56 -2.60
CA VAL A 73 -13.83 -10.06 -1.67
C VAL A 73 -13.48 -11.48 -1.25
N LYS A 74 -13.50 -11.75 0.05
CA LYS A 74 -13.17 -13.08 0.59
C LYS A 74 -14.18 -14.12 0.12
N ASP A 75 -13.70 -15.35 -0.08
CA ASP A 75 -14.46 -16.55 -0.41
C ASP A 75 -15.23 -16.53 -1.75
N THR A 76 -15.47 -15.37 -2.35
CA THR A 76 -16.21 -15.21 -3.62
C THR A 76 -15.33 -14.82 -4.80
N SER A 77 -14.12 -14.31 -4.55
CA SER A 77 -13.21 -13.84 -5.60
C SER A 77 -11.89 -14.60 -5.64
N TYR A 78 -11.35 -14.77 -6.85
CA TYR A 78 -10.06 -15.39 -7.07
C TYR A 78 -9.35 -14.81 -8.30
N LEU A 79 -8.02 -14.80 -8.25
CA LEU A 79 -7.17 -14.22 -9.28
C LEU A 79 -6.03 -15.18 -9.65
N PHE A 80 -5.93 -15.62 -10.90
CA PHE A 80 -4.78 -16.42 -11.35
C PHE A 80 -4.58 -16.35 -12.86
N ILE A 81 -3.34 -16.48 -13.32
CA ILE A 81 -3.02 -16.53 -14.75
C ILE A 81 -3.45 -17.87 -15.33
N THR A 82 -3.13 -18.96 -14.65
CA THR A 82 -3.38 -20.33 -15.11
C THR A 82 -4.27 -21.03 -14.11
N GLY A 83 -5.36 -21.64 -14.58
CA GLY A 83 -6.32 -22.33 -13.72
C GLY A 83 -5.78 -23.63 -13.10
N PRO A 84 -6.40 -24.11 -12.01
CA PRO A 84 -5.94 -25.27 -11.26
C PRO A 84 -5.92 -26.56 -12.09
N ASP A 85 -6.85 -26.73 -13.03
CA ASP A 85 -6.89 -27.91 -13.91
C ASP A 85 -5.62 -28.00 -14.78
N VAL A 86 -5.15 -26.85 -15.28
CA VAL A 86 -3.93 -26.78 -16.08
C VAL A 86 -2.70 -26.99 -15.19
N VAL A 87 -2.67 -26.41 -13.99
CA VAL A 87 -1.61 -26.68 -12.99
C VAL A 87 -1.51 -28.17 -12.72
N LYS A 88 -2.62 -28.83 -12.40
CA LYS A 88 -2.67 -30.28 -12.15
C LYS A 88 -2.14 -31.10 -13.32
N SER A 89 -2.53 -30.78 -14.55
CA SER A 89 -2.06 -31.51 -15.73
C SER A 89 -0.55 -31.35 -16.01
N VAL A 90 0.06 -30.23 -15.61
CA VAL A 90 1.47 -29.92 -15.91
C VAL A 90 2.39 -30.29 -14.75
N THR A 91 2.01 -29.97 -13.52
CA THR A 91 2.85 -30.16 -12.32
C THR A 91 2.46 -31.38 -11.49
N ASN A 92 1.32 -32.03 -11.78
CA ASN A 92 0.70 -33.06 -10.94
C ASN A 92 0.37 -32.60 -9.51
N GLU A 93 0.27 -31.29 -9.28
CA GLU A 93 -0.14 -30.73 -8.00
C GLU A 93 -1.66 -30.53 -7.97
N ASP A 94 -2.32 -31.05 -6.92
CA ASP A 94 -3.76 -30.85 -6.70
C ASP A 94 -3.94 -29.64 -5.80
N VAL A 95 -4.37 -28.52 -6.38
CA VAL A 95 -4.59 -27.24 -5.68
C VAL A 95 -5.98 -26.72 -5.98
N THR A 96 -6.65 -26.22 -4.94
CA THR A 96 -7.98 -25.60 -5.09
C THR A 96 -7.86 -24.17 -5.65
N GLN A 97 -8.96 -23.63 -6.18
CA GLN A 97 -8.98 -22.23 -6.66
C GLN A 97 -8.65 -21.23 -5.55
N GLU A 98 -9.14 -21.46 -4.34
CA GLU A 98 -8.90 -20.59 -3.18
C GLU A 98 -7.43 -20.66 -2.72
N GLU A 99 -6.82 -21.84 -2.72
CA GLU A 99 -5.41 -21.98 -2.39
C GLU A 99 -4.51 -21.30 -3.43
N LEU A 100 -4.85 -21.47 -4.71
CA LEU A 100 -4.06 -20.96 -5.83
C LEU A 100 -4.13 -19.43 -5.94
N GLY A 101 -5.33 -18.86 -5.83
CA GLY A 101 -5.58 -17.46 -6.15
C GLY A 101 -6.65 -16.79 -5.30
N GLY A 102 -6.97 -17.36 -4.14
CA GLY A 102 -7.93 -16.77 -3.22
C GLY A 102 -7.45 -15.45 -2.60
N ALA A 103 -8.40 -14.71 -2.04
CA ALA A 103 -8.12 -13.41 -1.42
C ALA A 103 -7.08 -13.52 -0.28
N LYS A 104 -7.07 -14.63 0.47
CA LYS A 104 -6.09 -14.89 1.53
C LYS A 104 -4.68 -15.06 0.97
N THR A 105 -4.52 -15.85 -0.10
CA THR A 105 -3.23 -16.06 -0.76
C THR A 105 -2.68 -14.75 -1.30
N HIS A 106 -3.53 -13.92 -1.91
CA HIS A 106 -3.08 -12.65 -2.47
C HIS A 106 -2.75 -11.57 -1.45
N THR A 107 -3.46 -11.52 -0.32
CA THR A 107 -3.23 -10.53 0.73
C THR A 107 -2.15 -10.89 1.74
N THR A 108 -1.68 -12.15 1.75
CA THR A 108 -0.67 -12.61 2.73
C THR A 108 0.63 -13.07 2.11
N MET A 109 0.58 -13.75 0.96
CA MET A 109 1.76 -14.35 0.34
C MET A 109 2.23 -13.58 -0.89
N SER A 110 1.35 -13.36 -1.88
CA SER A 110 1.80 -12.78 -3.16
C SER A 110 1.98 -11.26 -3.13
N GLY A 111 1.23 -10.54 -2.28
CA GLY A 111 1.19 -9.08 -2.28
C GLY A 111 0.48 -8.45 -3.50
N VAL A 112 -0.24 -9.23 -4.31
CA VAL A 112 -1.03 -8.71 -5.44
C VAL A 112 -2.26 -7.93 -4.97
N ALA A 113 -2.92 -8.42 -3.93
CA ALA A 113 -4.08 -7.75 -3.34
C ALA A 113 -3.67 -6.87 -2.17
N HIS A 114 -4.17 -5.64 -2.17
CA HIS A 114 -3.86 -4.62 -1.18
C HIS A 114 -4.71 -4.78 0.08
N ARG A 115 -5.95 -5.26 -0.05
CA ARG A 115 -6.83 -5.59 1.08
C ARG A 115 -7.91 -6.56 0.61
N ALA A 116 -8.42 -7.36 1.54
CA ALA A 116 -9.57 -8.23 1.32
C ALA A 116 -10.70 -7.86 2.27
N PHE A 117 -11.93 -7.81 1.75
CA PHE A 117 -13.15 -7.44 2.47
C PHE A 117 -14.06 -8.66 2.67
N GLU A 118 -14.96 -8.60 3.65
CA GLU A 118 -15.77 -9.78 4.03
C GLU A 118 -16.85 -10.12 3.01
N ASN A 119 -17.42 -9.12 2.35
CA ASN A 119 -18.47 -9.28 1.35
C ASN A 119 -18.53 -8.07 0.41
N ASP A 120 -19.34 -8.18 -0.64
CA ASP A 120 -19.50 -7.15 -1.67
C ASP A 120 -19.94 -5.78 -1.11
N VAL A 121 -20.86 -5.79 -0.15
CA VAL A 121 -21.39 -4.55 0.46
C VAL A 121 -20.28 -3.86 1.26
N ASP A 122 -19.58 -4.63 2.10
CA ASP A 122 -18.43 -4.17 2.88
C ASP A 122 -17.33 -3.62 1.96
N ALA A 123 -17.04 -4.31 0.85
CA ALA A 123 -16.06 -3.88 -0.13
C ALA A 123 -16.42 -2.52 -0.78
N LEU A 124 -17.66 -2.36 -1.20
CA LEU A 124 -18.13 -1.11 -1.81
C LEU A 124 -18.18 0.05 -0.80
N CYS A 125 -18.55 -0.21 0.46
CA CYS A 125 -18.52 0.78 1.53
C CYS A 125 -17.08 1.26 1.81
N ASN A 126 -16.15 0.33 2.06
CA ASN A 126 -14.75 0.66 2.31
C ASN A 126 -14.08 1.33 1.11
N LEU A 127 -14.46 0.96 -0.11
CA LEU A 127 -13.96 1.60 -1.32
C LEU A 127 -14.35 3.09 -1.38
N ARG A 128 -15.56 3.44 -0.92
CA ARG A 128 -16.00 4.84 -0.85
C ARG A 128 -15.23 5.60 0.23
N ASP A 129 -14.97 4.98 1.36
CA ASP A 129 -14.16 5.58 2.42
C ASP A 129 -12.71 5.81 1.96
N PHE A 130 -12.15 4.82 1.25
CA PHE A 130 -10.84 4.90 0.63
C PHE A 130 -10.77 6.01 -0.43
N PHE A 131 -11.79 6.10 -1.29
CA PHE A 131 -11.88 7.12 -2.34
C PHE A 131 -11.78 8.54 -1.77
N ASN A 132 -12.30 8.79 -0.57
CA ASN A 132 -12.24 10.09 0.08
C ASN A 132 -10.82 10.54 0.46
N TYR A 133 -9.80 9.69 0.36
CA TYR A 133 -8.40 10.09 0.57
C TYR A 133 -7.72 10.55 -0.72
N LEU A 134 -8.21 10.10 -1.88
CA LEU A 134 -7.50 10.27 -3.14
C LEU A 134 -7.87 11.59 -3.85
N PRO A 135 -6.92 12.24 -4.55
CA PRO A 135 -7.25 13.28 -5.52
C PRO A 135 -7.94 12.67 -6.74
N LEU A 136 -8.61 13.50 -7.54
CA LEU A 136 -9.28 13.04 -8.77
C LEU A 136 -8.29 12.76 -9.90
N SER A 137 -7.21 13.54 -9.97
CA SER A 137 -6.11 13.40 -10.93
C SER A 137 -4.79 13.85 -10.32
N SER A 138 -3.67 13.62 -11.01
CA SER A 138 -2.35 14.13 -10.61
C SER A 138 -2.21 15.66 -10.69
N GLN A 139 -3.19 16.35 -11.26
CA GLN A 139 -3.22 17.82 -11.31
C GLN A 139 -4.09 18.43 -10.21
N ASP A 140 -4.97 17.63 -9.60
CA ASP A 140 -5.87 18.08 -8.56
C ASP A 140 -5.27 17.88 -7.17
N PRO A 141 -5.50 18.80 -6.22
CA PRO A 141 -5.13 18.57 -4.84
C PRO A 141 -5.97 17.45 -4.21
N ALA A 142 -5.40 16.77 -3.21
CA ALA A 142 -6.16 15.84 -2.39
C ALA A 142 -7.35 16.55 -1.71
N PRO A 143 -8.49 15.85 -1.53
CA PRO A 143 -9.68 16.43 -0.92
C PRO A 143 -9.40 16.88 0.53
N VAL A 144 -9.87 18.08 0.86
CA VAL A 144 -9.81 18.60 2.24
C VAL A 144 -11.17 18.39 2.90
N ARG A 145 -11.17 17.71 4.05
CA ARG A 145 -12.35 17.50 4.87
C ARG A 145 -12.33 18.45 6.06
N GLU A 146 -13.50 18.87 6.52
CA GLU A 146 -13.62 19.56 7.81
C GLU A 146 -13.11 18.63 8.92
N CYS A 147 -12.19 19.14 9.74
CA CYS A 147 -11.59 18.40 10.85
C CYS A 147 -11.94 19.12 12.15
N HIS A 148 -12.46 18.37 13.12
CA HIS A 148 -12.76 18.88 14.45
C HIS A 148 -11.65 18.55 15.48
N ASP A 149 -10.61 17.84 15.06
CA ASP A 149 -9.45 17.52 15.88
C ASP A 149 -8.49 18.72 15.93
N PRO A 150 -8.12 19.23 17.12
CA PRO A 150 -7.18 20.34 17.24
C PRO A 150 -5.80 19.98 16.72
N SER A 151 -5.23 20.82 15.85
CA SER A 151 -3.87 20.61 15.30
C SER A 151 -2.76 20.68 16.36
N ASP A 152 -3.05 21.27 17.52
CA ASP A 152 -2.15 21.42 18.67
C ASP A 152 -2.43 20.41 19.79
N ARG A 153 -3.18 19.34 19.50
CA ARG A 153 -3.46 18.27 20.45
C ARG A 153 -2.16 17.69 21.02
N LEU A 154 -2.00 17.82 22.33
CA LEU A 154 -0.94 17.14 23.05
C LEU A 154 -1.25 15.64 23.13
N VAL A 155 -0.22 14.82 22.92
CA VAL A 155 -0.32 13.36 22.97
C VAL A 155 0.67 12.82 24.00
N PRO A 156 0.37 12.91 25.32
CA PRO A 156 1.30 12.50 26.39
C PRO A 156 1.67 11.01 26.33
N GLU A 157 0.86 10.19 25.67
CA GLU A 157 1.10 8.76 25.48
C GLU A 157 2.43 8.50 24.74
N LEU A 158 2.83 9.40 23.83
CA LEU A 158 4.07 9.27 23.04
C LEU A 158 5.34 9.34 23.92
N ASP A 159 5.28 9.99 25.08
CA ASP A 159 6.41 10.07 26.01
C ASP A 159 6.76 8.70 26.65
N THR A 160 5.81 7.75 26.61
CA THR A 160 5.93 6.45 27.30
C THR A 160 5.82 5.23 26.37
N ILE A 161 5.45 5.43 25.11
CA ILE A 161 5.19 4.33 24.17
C ILE A 161 6.45 3.59 23.74
N VAL A 162 7.58 4.31 23.62
CA VAL A 162 8.88 3.72 23.31
C VAL A 162 9.49 3.18 24.60
N PRO A 163 9.70 1.85 24.72
CA PRO A 163 10.29 1.28 25.91
C PRO A 163 11.73 1.76 26.09
N LEU A 164 12.15 2.03 27.33
CA LEU A 164 13.55 2.32 27.66
C LEU A 164 14.49 1.15 27.34
N GLU A 165 13.95 -0.07 27.34
CA GLU A 165 14.68 -1.29 26.99
C GLU A 165 14.72 -1.48 25.47
N SER A 166 15.91 -1.46 24.89
CA SER A 166 16.13 -1.47 23.42
C SER A 166 15.77 -2.78 22.70
N THR A 167 15.43 -3.83 23.45
CA THR A 167 14.97 -5.14 22.96
C THR A 167 13.46 -5.29 22.95
N LYS A 168 12.73 -4.42 23.66
CA LYS A 168 11.29 -4.52 23.81
C LYS A 168 10.58 -3.82 22.65
N ALA A 169 9.80 -4.58 21.90
CA ALA A 169 9.00 -4.04 20.81
C ALA A 169 7.76 -3.30 21.32
N TYR A 170 7.32 -2.30 20.55
CA TYR A 170 6.06 -1.58 20.73
C TYR A 170 5.28 -1.55 19.41
N ASN A 171 4.02 -1.14 19.45
CA ASN A 171 3.19 -1.08 18.25
C ASN A 171 3.28 0.28 17.56
N MET A 172 3.83 0.31 16.35
CA MET A 172 3.86 1.56 15.58
C MET A 172 2.46 2.05 15.17
N VAL A 173 1.50 1.13 15.01
CA VAL A 173 0.11 1.48 14.67
C VAL A 173 -0.54 2.32 15.77
N ASP A 174 -0.19 2.08 17.04
CA ASP A 174 -0.72 2.86 18.16
C ASP A 174 -0.19 4.31 18.10
N ILE A 175 1.08 4.50 17.73
CA ILE A 175 1.66 5.84 17.48
C ILE A 175 0.93 6.54 16.34
N ILE A 176 0.71 5.84 15.22
CA ILE A 176 0.01 6.38 14.06
C ILE A 176 -1.38 6.87 14.46
N HIS A 177 -2.19 6.02 15.12
CA HIS A 177 -3.53 6.41 15.57
C HIS A 177 -3.50 7.60 16.54
N SER A 178 -2.50 7.71 17.42
CA SER A 178 -2.43 8.83 18.35
C SER A 178 -1.99 10.15 17.69
N VAL A 179 -1.35 10.12 16.52
CA VAL A 179 -0.90 11.32 15.79
C VAL A 179 -1.93 11.83 14.78
N VAL A 180 -2.62 10.93 14.09
CA VAL A 180 -3.53 11.31 12.99
C VAL A 180 -4.86 11.90 13.49
N ASP A 181 -5.50 12.67 12.61
CA ASP A 181 -6.83 13.25 12.85
C ASP A 181 -7.86 12.15 13.16
N GLU A 182 -8.66 12.36 14.20
CA GLU A 182 -9.77 11.48 14.61
C GLU A 182 -9.35 10.02 14.86
N ARG A 183 -8.03 9.77 14.95
CA ARG A 183 -7.43 8.44 15.01
C ARG A 183 -7.80 7.56 13.79
N GLU A 184 -8.18 8.16 12.67
CA GLU A 184 -8.54 7.45 11.44
C GLU A 184 -7.30 7.12 10.59
N PHE A 185 -7.05 5.82 10.39
CA PHE A 185 -5.97 5.33 9.54
C PHE A 185 -6.48 4.22 8.62
N PHE A 186 -6.40 4.44 7.31
CA PHE A 186 -6.71 3.43 6.30
C PHE A 186 -5.44 2.69 5.91
N GLU A 187 -5.17 1.58 6.61
CA GLU A 187 -4.01 0.74 6.33
C GLU A 187 -4.14 0.00 4.98
N ILE A 188 -3.05 0.00 4.23
CA ILE A 188 -2.89 -0.71 2.96
C ILE A 188 -1.96 -1.92 3.19
N MET A 189 -2.38 -3.09 2.72
CA MET A 189 -1.68 -4.36 2.88
C MET A 189 -1.40 -4.74 4.35
N PRO A 190 -2.43 -4.76 5.24
CA PRO A 190 -2.23 -5.09 6.66
C PRO A 190 -1.71 -6.52 6.89
N ASN A 191 -1.94 -7.42 5.94
CA ASN A 191 -1.57 -8.84 6.06
C ASN A 191 -0.31 -9.24 5.29
N TYR A 192 0.30 -8.33 4.53
CA TYR A 192 1.49 -8.57 3.72
C TYR A 192 2.63 -7.65 4.15
N ALA A 193 3.85 -8.22 4.26
CA ALA A 193 5.05 -7.50 4.72
C ALA A 193 4.78 -6.64 5.97
N LYS A 194 4.34 -7.31 7.06
CA LYS A 194 3.88 -6.67 8.31
C LYS A 194 4.96 -5.92 9.09
N ASN A 195 6.21 -6.03 8.66
CA ASN A 195 7.37 -5.29 9.16
C ASN A 195 7.38 -3.81 8.71
N ILE A 196 6.61 -3.45 7.68
CA ILE A 196 6.36 -2.06 7.29
C ILE A 196 4.85 -1.80 7.20
N ILE A 197 4.42 -0.69 7.73
CA ILE A 197 3.05 -0.19 7.68
C ILE A 197 3.00 0.90 6.63
N VAL A 198 2.00 0.82 5.75
CA VAL A 198 1.71 1.87 4.78
C VAL A 198 0.22 2.12 4.76
N GLY A 199 -0.20 3.37 4.54
CA GLY A 199 -1.62 3.68 4.50
C GLY A 199 -1.90 5.17 4.45
N PHE A 200 -3.18 5.51 4.36
CA PHE A 200 -3.64 6.90 4.29
C PHE A 200 -4.24 7.35 5.61
N ALA A 201 -3.97 8.59 5.98
CA ALA A 201 -4.60 9.26 7.11
C ALA A 201 -4.91 10.71 6.73
N ARG A 202 -5.40 11.49 7.71
CA ARG A 202 -5.53 12.94 7.58
C ARG A 202 -4.76 13.67 8.68
N MET A 203 -4.27 14.85 8.31
CA MET A 203 -3.73 15.84 9.25
C MET A 203 -4.31 17.21 8.92
N ASN A 204 -4.97 17.83 9.91
CA ASN A 204 -5.72 19.07 9.73
C ASN A 204 -6.67 19.02 8.50
N GLY A 205 -7.36 17.89 8.33
CA GLY A 205 -8.31 17.65 7.25
C GLY A 205 -7.72 17.31 5.89
N ARG A 206 -6.38 17.31 5.72
CA ARG A 206 -5.69 17.00 4.46
C ARG A 206 -5.18 15.57 4.44
N THR A 207 -5.30 14.87 3.31
CA THR A 207 -4.73 13.53 3.16
C THR A 207 -3.21 13.54 3.31
N VAL A 208 -2.70 12.61 4.11
CA VAL A 208 -1.29 12.28 4.23
C VAL A 208 -1.09 10.78 4.00
N GLY A 209 -0.01 10.42 3.32
CA GLY A 209 0.47 9.04 3.24
C GLY A 209 1.42 8.76 4.40
N ILE A 210 1.26 7.63 5.06
CA ILE A 210 2.10 7.23 6.19
C ILE A 210 2.92 6.00 5.79
N VAL A 211 4.21 6.04 6.10
CA VAL A 211 5.12 4.90 6.00
C VAL A 211 5.78 4.72 7.36
N GLY A 212 5.66 3.55 7.97
CA GLY A 212 6.20 3.31 9.31
C GLY A 212 6.81 1.93 9.46
N ASN A 213 7.95 1.82 10.13
CA ASN A 213 8.48 0.50 10.51
C ASN A 213 7.67 -0.10 11.66
N GLN A 214 7.49 -1.42 11.69
CA GLN A 214 6.76 -2.13 12.75
C GLN A 214 7.74 -2.98 13.59
N PRO A 215 8.16 -2.50 14.77
CA PRO A 215 9.09 -3.24 15.64
C PRO A 215 8.55 -4.59 16.12
N LYS A 216 7.23 -4.77 16.22
CA LYS A 216 6.62 -6.07 16.60
C LYS A 216 6.88 -7.18 15.59
N VAL A 217 7.26 -6.86 14.36
CA VAL A 217 7.44 -7.84 13.28
C VAL A 217 8.85 -7.74 12.73
N ALA A 218 9.61 -8.82 12.84
CA ALA A 218 11.01 -8.88 12.40
C ALA A 218 11.86 -7.71 12.92
N SER A 219 11.55 -7.20 14.12
CA SER A 219 12.23 -6.04 14.73
C SER A 219 12.21 -4.76 13.88
N GLY A 220 11.25 -4.61 12.96
CA GLY A 220 11.21 -3.47 12.03
C GLY A 220 12.22 -3.53 10.89
N CYS A 221 12.93 -4.65 10.72
CA CYS A 221 13.89 -4.84 9.63
C CYS A 221 13.23 -4.74 8.26
N LEU A 222 13.95 -4.15 7.29
CA LEU A 222 13.52 -4.14 5.89
C LEU A 222 13.91 -5.46 5.19
N ASP A 223 12.99 -5.96 4.38
CA ASP A 223 13.18 -7.10 3.47
C ASP A 223 12.72 -6.73 2.05
N ILE A 224 12.77 -7.70 1.13
CA ILE A 224 12.38 -7.49 -0.28
C ILE A 224 10.89 -7.09 -0.38
N ASN A 225 10.01 -7.77 0.35
CA ASN A 225 8.57 -7.56 0.29
C ASN A 225 8.17 -6.21 0.89
N SER A 226 8.77 -5.83 2.03
CA SER A 226 8.56 -4.54 2.66
C SER A 226 9.10 -3.40 1.80
N SER A 227 10.23 -3.60 1.12
CA SER A 227 10.81 -2.62 0.21
C SER A 227 9.91 -2.40 -1.00
N VAL A 228 9.39 -3.46 -1.63
CA VAL A 228 8.45 -3.35 -2.75
C VAL A 228 7.14 -2.68 -2.32
N LYS A 229 6.58 -3.07 -1.17
CA LYS A 229 5.38 -2.48 -0.57
C LYS A 229 5.56 -0.97 -0.34
N GLY A 230 6.62 -0.58 0.36
CA GLY A 230 6.94 0.81 0.65
C GLY A 230 7.19 1.63 -0.62
N ALA A 231 8.01 1.11 -1.55
CA ALA A 231 8.37 1.82 -2.77
C ALA A 231 7.16 2.11 -3.66
N ARG A 232 6.26 1.12 -3.86
CA ARG A 232 5.04 1.33 -4.66
C ARG A 232 4.14 2.39 -4.02
N PHE A 233 3.97 2.34 -2.71
CA PHE A 233 3.14 3.30 -1.97
C PHE A 233 3.70 4.73 -2.05
N VAL A 234 5.01 4.90 -1.84
CA VAL A 234 5.69 6.20 -1.96
C VAL A 234 5.54 6.77 -3.36
N ARG A 235 5.76 5.95 -4.41
CA ARG A 235 5.60 6.39 -5.80
C ARG A 235 4.17 6.79 -6.15
N PHE A 236 3.18 6.08 -5.60
CA PHE A 236 1.78 6.47 -5.77
C PHE A 236 1.51 7.82 -5.12
N CYS A 237 1.95 8.02 -3.87
CA CYS A 237 1.74 9.28 -3.16
C CYS A 237 2.41 10.46 -3.88
N ASP A 238 3.65 10.28 -4.36
CA ASP A 238 4.39 11.28 -5.15
C ASP A 238 3.65 11.64 -6.45
N ALA A 239 3.21 10.64 -7.22
CA ALA A 239 2.50 10.86 -8.49
C ALA A 239 1.19 11.65 -8.33
N PHE A 240 0.56 11.59 -7.15
CA PHE A 240 -0.71 12.24 -6.85
C PHE A 240 -0.56 13.40 -5.84
N ASN A 241 0.66 13.91 -5.63
CA ASN A 241 0.96 15.04 -4.74
C ASN A 241 0.48 14.87 -3.28
N ILE A 242 0.44 13.63 -2.79
CA ILE A 242 0.06 13.31 -1.42
C ILE A 242 1.32 13.40 -0.55
N PRO A 243 1.35 14.27 0.49
CA PRO A 243 2.49 14.41 1.39
C PRO A 243 2.74 13.12 2.17
N LEU A 244 4.02 12.83 2.45
CA LEU A 244 4.45 11.63 3.16
C LEU A 244 4.95 11.96 4.56
N ILE A 245 4.54 11.14 5.53
CA ILE A 245 5.03 11.14 6.90
C ILE A 245 5.69 9.78 7.16
N THR A 246 6.95 9.81 7.57
CA THR A 246 7.71 8.58 7.83
C THR A 246 7.98 8.42 9.31
N PHE A 247 7.59 7.28 9.88
CA PHE A 247 7.95 6.87 11.25
C PHE A 247 9.09 5.84 11.19
N VAL A 248 10.28 6.27 11.58
CA VAL A 248 11.51 5.48 11.41
C VAL A 248 11.85 4.72 12.69
N ASP A 249 11.81 3.39 12.64
CA ASP A 249 12.39 2.49 13.66
C ASP A 249 12.94 1.24 12.97
N VAL A 250 14.08 1.41 12.31
CA VAL A 250 14.70 0.36 11.50
C VAL A 250 16.09 0.04 12.04
N PRO A 251 16.36 -1.21 12.44
CA PRO A 251 17.71 -1.62 12.85
C PRO A 251 18.62 -1.95 11.66
N GLY A 252 18.05 -2.17 10.48
CA GLY A 252 18.76 -2.51 9.23
C GLY A 252 17.92 -3.40 8.31
N PHE A 253 18.58 -4.03 7.33
CA PHE A 253 17.97 -5.06 6.49
C PHE A 253 18.07 -6.43 7.15
N LEU A 254 17.07 -7.29 6.92
CA LEU A 254 17.09 -8.68 7.40
C LEU A 254 18.30 -9.41 6.78
N PRO A 255 19.20 -10.04 7.57
CA PRO A 255 20.33 -10.77 7.02
C PRO A 255 19.92 -12.16 6.51
N GLY A 256 20.42 -12.59 5.34
CA GLY A 256 20.20 -13.95 4.83
C GLY A 256 20.78 -14.18 3.44
N LYS A 257 21.19 -15.44 3.14
CA LYS A 257 21.74 -15.84 1.82
C LYS A 257 20.82 -15.49 0.66
N PHE A 258 19.52 -15.54 0.90
CA PHE A 258 18.49 -15.18 -0.07
C PHE A 258 18.59 -13.72 -0.54
N LEU A 259 19.00 -12.76 0.30
CA LEU A 259 19.12 -11.37 -0.16
C LEU A 259 20.32 -11.13 -1.08
N THR A 260 21.41 -11.89 -0.90
CA THR A 260 22.60 -11.80 -1.74
C THR A 260 22.34 -12.32 -3.15
N GLU A 261 21.53 -13.38 -3.29
CA GLU A 261 21.12 -13.94 -4.59
C GLU A 261 20.18 -13.01 -5.38
N TRP A 262 19.42 -12.15 -4.68
CA TRP A 262 18.49 -11.18 -5.28
C TRP A 262 19.08 -9.76 -5.42
N GLY A 263 20.40 -9.60 -5.26
CA GLY A 263 21.12 -8.37 -5.61
C GLY A 263 21.16 -7.27 -4.54
N LEU A 264 20.73 -7.54 -3.30
CA LEU A 264 20.75 -6.57 -2.19
C LEU A 264 22.02 -6.66 -1.32
N GLY A 265 23.04 -7.41 -1.75
CA GLY A 265 24.24 -7.72 -0.97
C GLY A 265 25.26 -6.58 -0.77
N GLU A 266 25.06 -5.39 -1.36
CA GLU A 266 26.07 -4.32 -1.39
C GLU A 266 25.62 -2.97 -0.81
N LEU A 267 24.62 -2.93 0.08
CA LEU A 267 24.28 -1.68 0.77
C LEU A 267 25.06 -1.54 2.09
N PRO A 268 25.79 -0.44 2.30
CA PRO A 268 26.54 -0.21 3.53
C PRO A 268 25.57 -0.04 4.70
N PHE A 269 25.75 -0.83 5.76
CA PHE A 269 24.97 -0.78 6.99
C PHE A 269 25.30 0.49 7.80
N PRO A 270 24.34 1.39 8.07
CA PRO A 270 24.48 2.34 9.16
C PRO A 270 23.82 1.76 10.42
N VAL A 271 24.47 2.03 11.54
CA VAL A 271 24.04 1.71 12.90
C VAL A 271 22.71 2.43 13.22
N ARG A 272 21.80 1.74 13.92
CA ARG A 272 20.50 2.22 14.46
C ARG A 272 20.41 3.76 14.59
N CYS A 273 19.52 4.38 13.81
CA CYS A 273 19.11 5.77 14.03
C CYS A 273 17.99 5.81 15.10
N PRO A 274 18.00 6.78 16.04
CA PRO A 274 16.85 7.01 16.92
C PRO A 274 15.61 7.42 16.12
N LEU A 275 14.43 7.27 16.72
CA LEU A 275 13.14 7.61 16.10
C LEU A 275 13.14 9.07 15.62
N TYR A 276 13.15 9.29 14.30
CA TYR A 276 12.95 10.61 13.70
C TYR A 276 11.57 10.63 13.04
N LEU A 277 10.74 11.61 13.42
CA LEU A 277 9.60 12.01 12.62
C LEU A 277 10.12 12.94 11.52
N GLU A 278 10.49 12.39 10.36
CA GLU A 278 10.79 13.19 9.19
C GLU A 278 9.49 13.45 8.42
N ILE A 279 8.99 14.69 8.53
CA ILE A 279 7.90 15.19 7.69
C ILE A 279 8.53 15.77 6.43
N PHE A 280 8.53 15.02 5.33
CA PHE A 280 8.88 15.55 4.01
C PHE A 280 7.67 16.27 3.40
N LEU A 281 7.54 17.58 3.66
CA LEU A 281 6.62 18.44 2.90
C LEU A 281 7.26 18.79 1.56
N GLN A 282 7.09 17.92 0.56
CA GLN A 282 7.75 18.08 -0.74
C GLN A 282 7.16 19.17 -1.66
N ASN A 283 6.31 20.07 -1.15
CA ASN A 283 5.60 21.08 -1.96
C ASN A 283 5.66 22.50 -1.36
N SER A 284 6.78 23.22 -1.55
CA SER A 284 6.88 24.70 -1.74
C SER A 284 8.33 25.20 -1.56
N PRO A 285 8.83 26.20 -2.34
CA PRO A 285 10.18 26.78 -2.20
C PRO A 285 10.37 27.68 -0.95
N ARG A 286 9.54 27.53 0.09
CA ARG A 286 9.70 28.20 1.38
C ARG A 286 9.42 27.20 2.50
N THR A 287 10.48 26.53 2.94
CA THR A 287 10.48 25.67 4.13
C THR A 287 10.17 26.52 5.36
N CYS A 288 9.03 26.23 6.00
CA CYS A 288 8.87 26.44 7.44
C CYS A 288 9.10 25.06 8.06
N ASP A 289 10.33 24.83 8.52
CA ASP A 289 10.68 23.63 9.28
C ASP A 289 9.90 23.63 10.59
N PHE A 290 8.90 22.76 10.71
CA PHE A 290 8.34 22.38 11.99
C PHE A 290 9.03 21.11 12.46
N SER A 291 10.14 21.28 13.19
CA SER A 291 10.79 20.23 13.96
C SER A 291 10.26 20.28 15.39
N MET A 292 9.50 19.26 15.81
CA MET A 292 9.25 19.04 17.23
C MET A 292 10.49 18.35 17.84
N TYR A 293 11.32 19.13 18.52
CA TYR A 293 12.44 18.62 19.31
C TYR A 293 11.98 18.31 20.74
N SER A 294 11.95 17.02 21.11
CA SER A 294 12.02 16.61 22.51
C SER A 294 13.48 16.23 22.81
N GLY A 295 14.24 17.16 23.41
CA GLY A 295 15.67 17.01 23.66
C GLY A 295 16.03 16.22 24.93
N CYS A 296 17.19 15.56 24.89
CA CYS A 296 18.06 15.23 26.03
C CYS A 296 19.50 14.99 25.50
N PRO A 297 20.57 15.14 26.29
CA PRO A 297 21.73 15.94 25.94
C PRO A 297 22.84 15.14 25.24
N GLU A 298 23.66 15.90 24.53
CA GLU A 298 24.98 15.55 24.00
C GLU A 298 25.78 14.64 24.94
N ASP A 299 26.25 13.50 24.43
CA ASP A 299 27.47 12.89 24.95
C ASP A 299 28.51 12.78 23.83
N ARG A 300 29.66 13.35 24.18
CA ARG A 300 30.81 13.65 23.33
C ARG A 300 31.57 12.39 22.93
N ALA A 301 32.17 12.51 21.76
CA ALA A 301 33.17 11.60 21.19
C ALA A 301 34.27 11.14 22.17
N VAL A 302 34.63 9.86 22.04
CA VAL A 302 36.02 9.37 21.93
C VAL A 302 36.05 8.27 20.89
#